data_AF-A0A2N3DXS7-F1
#
_entry.id   AF-A0A2N3DXS7-F1
#
_cell.length_a   1.000
_cell.length_b   1.000
_cell.length_c   1.000
_cell.angle_alpha   90.00
_cell.angle_beta   90.00
_cell.angle_gamma   90.00
#
_symmetry.space_group_name_H-M   'P 1'
#
loop_
_entity.id
_entity.type
_entity.pdbx_description
1 polymer ?
#
loop_
_entity_poly.entity_id
_entity_poly.type
_entity_poly.pdbx_seq_one_letter_code
_entity_poly.pdbx_strand_id
1 'polypeptide(L)'
;MALQDLWLEGIDVDAALYDVRDDDTQAWEVRALAGASIGIDPIAGLRAVIELSTALERIVRGEDEGKTQLASILGRAGDDYQRCLWYTVAGRDPLAVATSFGELEKLMAARAMLWVEADDRGLTPAKSDNPYWSTAPEGPRASFSERFELGAHWTPFLPSELLPED
;
A
#
# COMPACT_ATOMS: atom_id res chain seq x y z
N MET A 1 -32.71 -7.99 -11.08
CA MET A 1 -31.84 -6.83 -10.86
C MET A 1 -32.69 -5.60 -10.79
N ALA A 2 -32.67 -4.84 -9.68
CA ALA A 2 -33.42 -3.60 -9.60
C ALA A 2 -32.73 -2.54 -10.49
N LEU A 3 -33.47 -1.57 -11.02
CA LEU A 3 -32.91 -0.51 -11.88
C LEU A 3 -31.78 0.29 -11.18
N GLN A 4 -31.78 0.24 -9.85
CA GLN A 4 -30.84 0.89 -8.94
C GLN A 4 -29.46 0.21 -8.92
N ASP A 5 -29.35 -1.01 -9.46
CA ASP A 5 -28.15 -1.85 -9.37
C ASP A 5 -27.34 -1.84 -10.69
N LEU A 6 -27.90 -1.25 -11.77
CA LEU A 6 -27.29 -1.18 -13.10
C LEU A 6 -25.93 -0.45 -13.13
N TRP A 7 -25.65 0.44 -12.18
CA TRP A 7 -24.39 1.18 -12.15
C TRP A 7 -23.20 0.32 -11.70
N LEU A 8 -23.44 -0.81 -11.02
CA LEU A 8 -22.41 -1.76 -10.61
C LEU A 8 -22.05 -2.76 -11.71
N GLU A 9 -22.90 -2.91 -12.72
CA GLU A 9 -22.66 -3.85 -13.81
C GLU A 9 -21.49 -3.35 -14.68
N GLY A 10 -20.41 -4.13 -14.73
CA GLY A 10 -19.20 -3.76 -15.47
C GLY A 10 -18.42 -2.58 -14.86
N ILE A 11 -18.66 -2.25 -13.60
CA ILE A 11 -17.91 -1.20 -12.91
C ILE A 11 -16.41 -1.55 -12.88
N ASP A 12 -15.57 -0.61 -13.30
CA ASP A 12 -14.13 -0.73 -13.13
C ASP A 12 -13.74 -0.27 -11.73
N VAL A 13 -13.35 -1.21 -10.87
CA VAL A 13 -12.96 -0.89 -9.48
C VAL A 13 -11.60 -0.20 -9.39
N ASP A 14 -10.83 -0.12 -10.49
CA ASP A 14 -9.59 0.66 -10.57
C ASP A 14 -9.82 2.12 -10.98
N ALA A 15 -11.05 2.50 -11.33
CA ALA A 15 -11.37 3.85 -11.83
C ALA A 15 -10.80 4.97 -10.95
N ALA A 16 -11.06 4.92 -9.65
CA ALA A 16 -10.58 5.92 -8.70
C ALA A 16 -9.04 5.92 -8.54
N LEU A 17 -8.37 4.78 -8.76
CA LEU A 17 -6.90 4.72 -8.77
C LEU A 17 -6.32 5.45 -9.99
N TYR A 18 -6.96 5.35 -11.16
CA TYR A 18 -6.55 6.11 -12.35
C TYR A 18 -6.73 7.62 -12.13
N ASP A 19 -7.90 8.02 -11.61
CA ASP A 19 -8.20 9.42 -11.33
C ASP A 19 -7.15 10.03 -10.40
N VAL A 20 -6.83 9.34 -9.30
CA VAL A 20 -5.81 9.80 -8.35
C VAL A 20 -4.40 9.80 -8.96
N ARG A 21 -4.03 8.78 -9.75
CA ARG A 21 -2.71 8.72 -10.42
C ARG A 21 -2.50 9.92 -11.36
N ASP A 22 -3.54 10.28 -12.11
CA ASP A 22 -3.48 11.27 -13.18
C ASP A 22 -3.81 12.71 -12.72
N ASP A 23 -4.34 12.88 -11.50
CA ASP A 23 -4.61 14.18 -10.89
C ASP A 23 -3.30 14.87 -10.45
N ASP A 24 -2.93 15.95 -11.15
CA ASP A 24 -1.72 16.73 -10.90
C ASP A 24 -1.78 17.61 -9.64
N THR A 25 -2.96 17.73 -9.03
CA THR A 25 -3.16 18.44 -7.76
C THR A 25 -2.87 17.56 -6.54
N GLN A 26 -2.78 16.24 -6.72
CA GLN A 26 -2.40 15.30 -5.66
C GLN A 26 -0.91 15.32 -5.37
N ALA A 27 -0.54 15.00 -4.13
CA ALA A 27 0.85 14.77 -3.76
C ALA A 27 1.45 13.65 -4.60
N TRP A 28 2.73 13.80 -4.99
CA TRP A 28 3.41 12.84 -5.86
C TRP A 28 3.39 11.42 -5.28
N GLU A 29 3.59 11.28 -3.97
CA GLU A 29 3.58 10.00 -3.26
C GLU A 29 2.24 9.29 -3.41
N VAL A 30 1.12 10.00 -3.22
CA VAL A 30 -0.24 9.46 -3.37
C VAL A 30 -0.47 8.98 -4.80
N ARG A 31 -0.08 9.78 -5.80
CA ARG A 31 -0.21 9.42 -7.22
C ARG A 31 0.58 8.17 -7.58
N ALA A 32 1.83 8.10 -7.11
CA ALA A 32 2.73 6.99 -7.38
C ALA A 32 2.23 5.70 -6.72
N LEU A 33 1.77 5.79 -5.47
CA LEU A 33 1.17 4.66 -4.75
C LEU A 33 -0.12 4.19 -5.42
N ALA A 34 -1.03 5.09 -5.77
CA ALA A 34 -2.26 4.74 -6.51
C ALA A 34 -1.94 4.04 -7.84
N GLY A 35 -0.94 4.54 -8.57
CA GLY A 35 -0.46 3.92 -9.81
C GLY A 35 0.07 2.50 -9.59
N ALA A 36 0.84 2.27 -8.53
CA ALA A 36 1.38 0.96 -8.18
C ALA A 36 0.32 -0.05 -7.72
N SER A 37 -0.87 0.43 -7.30
CA SER A 37 -1.98 -0.39 -6.81
C SER A 37 -2.99 -0.83 -7.88
N ILE A 38 -2.89 -0.30 -9.11
CA ILE A 38 -3.76 -0.68 -10.24
C ILE A 38 -3.59 -2.16 -10.57
N GLY A 39 -4.70 -2.86 -10.82
CA GLY A 39 -4.72 -4.28 -11.20
C GLY A 39 -4.45 -5.27 -10.07
N ILE A 40 -4.03 -4.80 -8.89
CA ILE A 40 -3.84 -5.63 -7.70
C ILE A 40 -5.17 -6.19 -7.23
N ASP A 41 -5.18 -7.40 -6.65
CA ASP A 41 -6.39 -7.97 -6.06
C ASP A 41 -7.03 -7.01 -5.03
N PRO A 42 -8.34 -6.71 -5.09
CA PRO A 42 -8.98 -5.74 -4.20
C PRO A 42 -8.86 -6.06 -2.71
N ILE A 43 -9.00 -7.33 -2.33
CA ILE A 43 -9.04 -7.72 -0.92
C ILE A 43 -7.63 -7.93 -0.39
N ALA A 44 -6.81 -8.70 -1.09
CA ALA A 44 -5.42 -8.94 -0.70
C ALA A 44 -4.59 -7.66 -0.79
N GLY A 45 -4.82 -6.81 -1.79
CA GLY A 45 -4.17 -5.51 -1.94
C GLY A 45 -4.50 -4.56 -0.79
N LEU A 46 -5.77 -4.48 -0.36
CA LEU A 46 -6.14 -3.71 0.83
C LEU A 46 -5.43 -4.23 2.10
N ARG A 47 -5.43 -5.54 2.32
CA ARG A 47 -4.75 -6.15 3.47
C ARG A 47 -3.25 -5.83 3.49
N ALA A 48 -2.60 -5.90 2.33
CA ALA A 48 -1.19 -5.54 2.17
C ALA A 48 -0.92 -4.06 2.50
N VAL A 49 -1.80 -3.16 2.06
CA VAL A 49 -1.70 -1.72 2.37
C VAL A 49 -1.91 -1.45 3.86
N ILE A 50 -2.94 -2.04 4.49
CA ILE A 50 -3.20 -1.90 5.94
C ILE A 50 -1.99 -2.36 6.76
N GLU A 51 -1.41 -3.51 6.40
CA GLU A 51 -0.27 -4.07 7.12
C GLU A 51 0.95 -3.15 7.04
N LEU A 52 1.24 -2.58 5.87
CA LEU A 52 2.35 -1.66 5.65
C LEU A 52 2.08 -0.29 6.32
N SER A 53 0.87 0.24 6.17
CA SER A 53 0.38 1.47 6.82
C SER A 53 0.52 1.38 8.33
N THR A 54 0.09 0.26 8.94
CA THR A 54 0.23 0.01 10.38
C THR A 54 1.70 0.05 10.82
N ALA A 55 2.61 -0.59 10.08
CA ALA A 55 4.03 -0.56 10.42
C ALA A 55 4.60 0.88 10.37
N LEU A 56 4.20 1.67 9.38
CA LEU A 56 4.63 3.06 9.22
C LEU A 56 4.06 3.95 10.33
N GLU A 57 2.79 3.79 10.68
CA GLU A 57 2.15 4.52 11.78
C GLU A 57 2.88 4.29 13.11
N ARG A 58 3.27 3.05 13.39
CA ARG A 58 4.05 2.69 14.58
C ARG A 58 5.40 3.40 14.59
N ILE A 59 6.10 3.40 13.45
CA ILE A 59 7.37 4.12 13.32
C ILE A 59 7.17 5.62 13.59
N VAL A 60 6.19 6.29 12.96
CA VAL A 60 5.99 7.74 13.18
C VAL A 60 5.48 8.09 14.58
N ARG A 61 4.96 7.12 15.33
CA ARG A 61 4.59 7.26 16.75
C ARG A 61 5.75 6.98 17.72
N GLY A 62 6.90 6.53 17.23
CA GLY A 62 8.04 6.16 18.07
C GLY A 62 7.89 4.81 18.76
N GLU A 63 7.12 3.90 18.18
CA GLU A 63 6.94 2.53 18.71
C GLU A 63 8.05 1.60 18.19
N ASP A 64 8.74 0.92 19.10
CA ASP A 64 9.86 0.00 18.83
C ASP A 64 9.50 -1.07 17.79
N GLU A 65 8.29 -1.63 17.88
CA GLU A 65 7.85 -2.74 17.05
C GLU A 65 7.61 -2.35 15.59
N GLY A 66 7.53 -1.05 15.27
CA GLY A 66 7.30 -0.57 13.91
C GLY A 66 8.39 -1.01 12.93
N LYS A 67 9.66 -0.89 13.31
CA LYS A 67 10.79 -1.34 12.47
C LYS A 67 10.85 -2.85 12.34
N THR A 68 10.61 -3.59 13.41
CA THR A 68 10.54 -5.05 13.38
C THR A 68 9.43 -5.53 12.44
N GLN A 69 8.26 -4.90 12.50
CA GLN A 69 7.15 -5.23 11.61
C GLN A 69 7.48 -4.90 10.15
N LEU A 70 8.05 -3.72 9.87
CA LEU A 70 8.45 -3.34 8.51
C LEU A 70 9.52 -4.30 7.95
N ALA A 71 10.52 -4.67 8.75
CA ALA A 71 11.53 -5.65 8.36
C ALA A 71 10.91 -7.02 8.02
N SER A 72 9.95 -7.49 8.82
CA SER A 72 9.21 -8.72 8.58
C SER A 72 8.41 -8.68 7.27
N ILE A 73 7.68 -7.59 7.04
CA ILE A 73 6.91 -7.36 5.80
C ILE A 73 7.82 -7.43 4.58
N LEU A 74 8.92 -6.67 4.58
CA LEU A 74 9.80 -6.58 3.41
C LEU A 74 10.63 -7.85 3.18
N GLY A 75 10.92 -8.59 4.26
CA GLY A 75 11.70 -9.83 4.24
C GLY A 75 10.91 -11.10 3.93
N ARG A 76 9.57 -11.04 3.92
CA ARG A 76 8.75 -12.25 3.69
C ARG A 76 8.84 -12.74 2.24
N ALA A 77 8.58 -14.04 2.08
CA ALA A 77 8.69 -14.76 0.82
C ALA A 77 7.59 -14.45 -0.19
N GLY A 78 6.72 -13.46 0.03
CA GLY A 78 5.66 -13.11 -0.89
C GLY A 78 5.07 -11.77 -0.53
N ASP A 79 5.56 -10.71 -1.18
CA ASP A 79 4.82 -9.48 -1.45
C ASP A 79 5.67 -8.50 -2.28
N ASP A 80 5.83 -8.79 -3.58
CA ASP A 80 6.46 -7.82 -4.49
C ASP A 80 5.67 -6.50 -4.56
N TYR A 81 4.39 -6.55 -4.22
CA TYR A 81 3.52 -5.38 -4.11
C TYR A 81 3.88 -4.49 -2.92
N GLN A 82 3.95 -5.00 -1.69
CA GLN A 82 4.39 -4.19 -0.54
C GLN A 82 5.82 -3.68 -0.69
N ARG A 83 6.72 -4.49 -1.27
CA ARG A 83 8.07 -4.00 -1.60
C ARG A 83 8.02 -2.87 -2.64
N CYS A 84 7.21 -3.01 -3.68
CA CYS A 84 7.02 -1.97 -4.68
C CYS A 84 6.49 -0.67 -4.05
N LEU A 85 5.45 -0.76 -3.21
CA LEU A 85 4.91 0.41 -2.50
C LEU A 85 5.97 1.08 -1.63
N TRP A 86 6.67 0.30 -0.80
CA TRP A 86 7.72 0.83 0.08
C TRP A 86 8.83 1.52 -0.73
N TYR A 87 9.39 0.85 -1.73
CA TYR A 87 10.50 1.40 -2.51
C TYR A 87 10.09 2.56 -3.43
N THR A 88 8.81 2.66 -3.80
CA THR A 88 8.30 3.83 -4.54
C THR A 88 8.49 5.11 -3.74
N VAL A 89 8.32 5.06 -2.42
CA VAL A 89 8.38 6.25 -1.55
C VAL A 89 9.57 6.25 -0.59
N ALA A 90 10.42 5.22 -0.63
CA ALA A 90 11.62 5.15 0.19
C ALA A 90 12.53 6.36 -0.08
N GLY A 91 12.96 7.03 0.99
CA GLY A 91 13.78 8.25 0.92
C GLY A 91 12.98 9.55 0.84
N ARG A 92 11.65 9.51 0.83
CA ARG A 92 10.78 10.68 0.99
C ARG A 92 10.62 11.07 2.46
N ASP A 93 9.99 12.22 2.68
CA ASP A 93 9.66 12.70 4.04
C ASP A 93 8.77 11.69 4.79
N PRO A 94 9.15 11.25 6.01
CA PRO A 94 8.42 10.20 6.71
C PRO A 94 6.95 10.52 6.99
N LEU A 95 6.64 11.78 7.31
CA LEU A 95 5.27 12.19 7.61
C LEU A 95 4.43 12.26 6.34
N ALA A 96 4.99 12.75 5.24
CA ALA A 96 4.35 12.71 3.93
C ALA A 96 4.09 11.28 3.48
N VAL A 97 5.04 10.36 3.70
CA VAL A 97 4.89 8.93 3.41
C VAL A 97 3.75 8.32 4.22
N ALA A 98 3.76 8.47 5.55
CA ALA A 98 2.70 7.93 6.41
C ALA A 98 1.32 8.48 6.05
N THR A 99 1.24 9.80 5.79
CA THR A 99 0.00 10.45 5.33
C THR A 99 -0.49 9.86 4.01
N SER A 100 0.42 9.64 3.04
CA SER A 100 0.08 9.09 1.73
C SER A 100 -0.39 7.64 1.80
N PHE A 101 0.17 6.85 2.71
CA PHE A 101 -0.33 5.50 3.00
C PHE A 101 -1.74 5.52 3.60
N GLY A 102 -2.04 6.47 4.49
CA GLY A 102 -3.40 6.65 5.02
C GLY A 102 -4.41 7.02 3.93
N GLU A 103 -4.04 7.84 2.94
CA GLU A 103 -4.91 8.12 1.79
C GLU A 103 -5.06 6.91 0.86
N LEU A 104 -3.98 6.18 0.60
CA LEU A 104 -4.02 4.93 -0.17
C LEU A 104 -4.93 3.89 0.48
N GLU A 105 -4.86 3.75 1.80
CA GLU A 105 -5.68 2.81 2.56
C GLU A 105 -7.17 3.09 2.36
N LYS A 106 -7.59 4.36 2.44
CA LYS A 106 -8.99 4.77 2.18
C LYS A 106 -9.43 4.43 0.75
N LEU A 107 -8.57 4.70 -0.22
CA LEU A 107 -8.84 4.42 -1.64
C LEU A 107 -8.99 2.91 -1.89
N MET A 108 -8.09 2.11 -1.33
CA MET A 108 -8.13 0.65 -1.43
C MET A 108 -9.33 0.07 -0.66
N ALA A 109 -9.75 0.68 0.45
CA ALA A 109 -10.93 0.26 1.21
C ALA A 109 -12.21 0.48 0.39
N ALA A 110 -12.37 1.67 -0.20
CA ALA A 110 -13.51 1.96 -1.08
C ALA A 110 -13.56 1.00 -2.28
N ARG A 111 -12.40 0.74 -2.90
CA ARG A 111 -12.25 -0.22 -3.99
C ARG A 111 -12.66 -1.64 -3.59
N ALA A 112 -12.19 -2.12 -2.45
CA ALA A 112 -12.55 -3.44 -1.91
C ALA A 112 -14.06 -3.54 -1.62
N MET A 113 -14.66 -2.48 -1.07
CA MET A 113 -16.11 -2.42 -0.83
C MET A 113 -16.91 -2.52 -2.12
N LEU A 114 -16.52 -1.81 -3.19
CA LEU A 114 -17.18 -1.90 -4.49
C LEU A 114 -17.09 -3.30 -5.08
N TRP A 115 -15.93 -3.95 -4.95
CA TRP A 115 -15.74 -5.33 -5.40
C TRP A 115 -16.68 -6.29 -4.69
N VAL A 116 -16.75 -6.23 -3.36
CA VAL A 116 -17.63 -7.10 -2.55
C VAL A 116 -19.10 -6.82 -2.85
N GLU A 117 -19.50 -5.56 -2.94
CA GLU A 117 -20.90 -5.19 -3.20
C GLU A 117 -21.37 -5.68 -4.58
N ALA A 118 -20.50 -5.64 -5.60
CA ALA A 118 -20.83 -6.19 -6.91
C ALA A 118 -20.93 -7.72 -6.89
N ASP A 119 -19.97 -8.39 -6.22
CA ASP A 119 -19.94 -9.86 -6.09
C ASP A 119 -21.16 -10.40 -5.31
N ASP A 120 -21.52 -9.77 -4.19
CA ASP A 120 -22.69 -10.13 -3.37
C ASP A 120 -24.01 -10.04 -4.16
N ARG A 121 -24.04 -9.22 -5.22
CA ARG A 121 -25.19 -9.05 -6.14
C ARG A 121 -25.12 -9.97 -7.36
N GLY A 122 -24.11 -10.82 -7.46
CA GLY A 122 -23.86 -11.70 -8.60
C GLY A 122 -23.44 -10.97 -9.87
N LEU A 123 -22.89 -9.76 -9.73
CA LEU A 123 -22.33 -8.98 -10.84
C LEU A 123 -20.84 -9.27 -10.97
N THR A 124 -20.28 -9.00 -12.16
CA THR A 124 -18.85 -9.15 -12.40
C THR A 124 -18.21 -7.77 -12.54
N PRO A 125 -17.63 -7.22 -11.46
CA PRO A 125 -16.83 -6.00 -11.56
C PRO A 125 -15.57 -6.26 -12.40
N ALA A 126 -15.08 -5.22 -13.07
CA ALA A 126 -13.85 -5.23 -13.83
C ALA A 126 -12.70 -4.61 -13.03
N LYS A 127 -11.47 -5.02 -13.34
CA LYS A 127 -10.23 -4.40 -12.88
C LYS A 127 -9.15 -4.64 -13.94
N SER A 128 -8.05 -3.90 -13.86
CA SER A 128 -6.86 -4.19 -14.66
C SER A 128 -6.28 -5.58 -14.35
N ASP A 129 -5.54 -6.10 -15.32
CA ASP A 129 -4.75 -7.30 -15.15
C ASP A 129 -3.71 -7.09 -14.04
N ASN A 130 -3.39 -8.18 -13.32
CA ASN A 130 -2.37 -8.12 -12.28
C ASN A 130 -1.00 -7.84 -12.93
N PRO A 131 -0.28 -6.77 -12.54
CA PRO A 131 1.02 -6.45 -13.12
C PRO A 131 2.13 -7.44 -12.72
N TYR A 132 1.91 -8.28 -11.70
CA TYR A 132 2.88 -9.28 -11.25
C TYR A 132 2.70 -10.63 -11.96
N TRP A 133 3.81 -11.22 -12.39
CA TRP A 133 3.84 -12.46 -13.18
C TRP A 133 3.32 -13.68 -12.41
N SER A 134 3.61 -13.75 -11.11
CA SER A 134 3.20 -14.84 -10.23
C SER A 134 2.91 -14.32 -8.82
N THR A 135 2.33 -15.16 -7.98
CA THR A 135 2.20 -14.89 -6.54
C THR A 135 3.49 -15.17 -5.77
N ALA A 136 4.47 -15.82 -6.42
CA ALA A 136 5.80 -15.99 -5.90
C ALA A 136 6.61 -14.70 -6.12
N PRO A 137 7.60 -14.40 -5.28
CA PRO A 137 8.40 -13.20 -5.42
C PRO A 137 9.38 -13.38 -6.58
N GLU A 138 9.25 -12.52 -7.57
CA GLU A 138 10.13 -12.41 -8.74
C GLU A 138 11.19 -11.32 -8.52
N GLY A 139 10.86 -10.31 -7.72
CA GLY A 139 11.79 -9.23 -7.36
C GLY A 139 12.94 -9.68 -6.44
N PRO A 140 14.02 -8.87 -6.35
CA PRO A 140 15.11 -9.14 -5.42
C PRO A 140 14.61 -9.35 -3.99
N ARG A 141 15.01 -10.48 -3.39
CA ARG A 141 14.72 -10.78 -2.00
C ARG A 141 15.72 -10.07 -1.13
N ALA A 142 15.26 -9.09 -0.37
CA ALA A 142 16.06 -8.46 0.66
C ALA A 142 15.85 -9.18 2.00
N SER A 143 16.93 -9.42 2.73
CA SER A 143 16.86 -9.81 4.14
C SER A 143 17.05 -8.57 4.97
N PHE A 144 16.01 -8.16 5.69
CA PHE A 144 16.07 -7.01 6.57
C PHE A 144 16.29 -7.48 8.00
N SER A 145 17.38 -7.01 8.61
CA SER A 145 17.53 -7.03 10.06
C SER A 145 16.48 -6.12 10.67
N GLU A 146 15.90 -6.46 11.83
CA GLU A 146 15.02 -5.56 12.59
C GLU A 146 15.72 -4.24 12.97
N ARG A 147 17.07 -4.24 12.95
CA ARG A 147 17.93 -3.08 13.20
C ARG A 147 18.38 -2.37 11.93
N PHE A 148 17.72 -2.59 10.78
CA PHE A 148 18.10 -1.89 9.55
C PHE A 148 18.05 -0.37 9.73
N GLU A 149 18.96 0.35 9.08
CA GLU A 149 19.04 1.80 9.19
C GLU A 149 17.98 2.46 8.30
N LEU A 150 17.30 3.45 8.86
CA LEU A 150 16.49 4.41 8.11
C LEU A 150 17.29 5.70 7.98
N GLY A 151 17.04 6.45 6.91
CA GLY A 151 17.74 7.73 6.69
C GLY A 151 17.47 8.74 7.81
N ALA A 152 18.37 9.72 7.96
CA ALA A 152 18.37 10.67 9.08
C ALA A 152 17.04 11.44 9.30
N HIS A 153 16.21 11.59 8.27
CA HIS A 153 14.88 12.22 8.41
C HIS A 153 13.90 11.40 9.26
N TRP A 154 14.14 10.10 9.42
CA TRP A 154 13.35 9.21 10.27
C TRP A 154 13.76 9.28 11.74
N THR A 155 14.97 9.76 12.05
CA THR A 155 15.55 9.84 13.40
C THR A 155 14.63 10.48 14.45
N PRO A 156 13.88 11.57 14.18
CA PRO A 156 12.99 12.17 15.18
C PRO A 156 11.84 11.25 15.64
N PHE A 157 11.56 10.19 14.87
CA PHE A 157 10.49 9.24 15.14
C PHE A 157 11.02 7.91 15.68
N LEU A 158 12.34 7.75 15.87
CA LEU A 158 12.90 6.48 16.32
C LEU A 158 13.20 6.50 17.82
N PRO A 159 12.92 5.39 18.54
CA PRO A 159 13.46 5.15 19.87
C PRO A 159 14.98 5.27 19.87
N SER A 160 15.55 5.76 20.97
CA SER A 160 17.00 5.95 21.13
C SER A 160 17.82 4.68 20.87
N GLU A 161 17.27 3.51 21.19
CA GLU A 161 17.84 2.18 21.08
C GLU A 161 17.93 1.69 19.62
N LEU A 162 17.20 2.33 18.71
CA LEU A 162 17.12 1.98 17.29
C LEU A 162 17.86 2.99 16.39
N LEU A 163 18.52 3.98 17.01
CA LEU A 163 19.41 4.91 16.33
C LEU A 163 20.75 4.26 16.02
N PRO A 164 21.45 4.69 14.95
CA PRO A 164 22.83 4.26 14.71
C PRO A 164 23.73 4.63 15.90
N GLU A 165 24.66 3.75 16.26
CA GLU A 165 25.75 4.11 17.18
C GLU A 165 26.72 5.07 16.45
N ASP A 166 27.05 6.20 17.10
CA ASP A 166 28.01 7.21 16.60
C ASP A 166 29.43 6.64 16.35
#